data_AF-A0A654DEI6-F1
#
_entry.id   AF-A0A654DEI6-F1
#
_cell.length_a   1.000
_cell.length_b   1.000
_cell.length_c   1.000
_cell.angle_alpha   90.00
_cell.angle_beta   90.00
_cell.angle_gamma   90.00
#
_symmetry.space_group_name_H-M   'P 1'
#
loop_
_entity.id
_entity.type
_entity.pdbx_description
1 polymer ?
#
loop_
_entity_poly.entity_id
_entity_poly.type
_entity_poly.pdbx_seq_one_letter_code
_entity_poly.pdbx_strand_id
1 'polypeptide(L)' 'MAMIEVREPYRRGKRPEDGMDLPDGKTCGDCVHCRRCTLMFGHIPADEVCDWFPSRFTPPRQSEAADLKGGC' A
#
# COMPACT_ATOMS: atom_id res chain seq x y z
N MET A 1 17.56 3.67 23.60
CA MET A 1 16.63 2.99 22.68
C MET A 1 15.74 4.06 22.09
N ALA A 2 15.98 4.46 20.83
CA ALA A 2 15.15 5.46 20.19
C ALA A 2 13.73 4.89 20.05
N MET A 3 12.76 5.52 20.71
CA MET A 3 11.36 5.22 20.48
C MET A 3 11.07 5.66 19.05
N ILE A 4 10.97 4.68 18.16
CA ILE A 4 10.45 4.90 16.80
C ILE A 4 8.99 5.26 17.03
N GLU A 5 8.67 6.55 17.07
CA GLU A 5 7.30 7.04 17.13
C GLU A 5 6.62 6.56 15.84
N VAL A 6 5.88 5.46 15.94
CA VAL A 6 5.15 4.88 14.83
C VAL A 6 3.99 5.83 14.56
N ARG A 7 4.11 6.63 13.49
CA ARG A 7 3.05 7.52 13.02
C ARG A 7 1.75 6.71 12.86
N GLU A 8 0.61 7.31 13.21
CA GLU A 8 -0.68 6.67 12.94
C GLU A 8 -0.90 6.54 11.43
N PRO A 9 -1.36 5.37 10.93
CA PRO A 9 -1.60 5.18 9.50
C PRO A 9 -2.67 6.15 8.99
N TYR A 10 -2.41 6.73 7.81
CA TYR A 10 -3.44 7.47 7.10
C TYR A 10 -4.49 6.48 6.57
N ARG A 11 -5.69 6.55 7.14
CA ARG A 11 -6.81 5.69 6.77
C ARG A 11 -7.52 6.19 5.51
N ARG A 12 -8.07 5.23 4.76
CA ARG A 12 -8.92 5.48 3.59
C ARG A 12 -10.08 6.40 3.94
N GLY A 13 -10.54 7.18 2.96
CA GLY A 13 -11.87 7.81 3.01
C GLY A 13 -11.92 9.05 3.89
N LYS A 14 -10.76 9.54 4.36
CA LYS A 14 -10.67 10.87 4.97
C LYS A 14 -10.97 11.97 3.94
N ARG A 15 -10.69 11.71 2.65
CA ARG A 15 -10.92 12.60 1.50
C ARG A 15 -11.16 11.80 0.21
N PRO A 16 -12.36 11.22 0.01
CA PRO A 16 -12.66 10.39 -1.16
C PRO A 16 -12.65 11.20 -2.48
N GLU A 17 -12.84 12.52 -2.40
CA GLU A 17 -12.74 13.45 -3.53
C GLU A 17 -11.33 13.54 -4.13
N ASP A 18 -10.30 13.22 -3.34
CA ASP A 18 -8.92 13.29 -3.77
C ASP A 18 -8.53 12.12 -4.67
N GLY A 19 -9.33 11.05 -4.80
CA GLY A 19 -8.98 9.89 -5.66
C GLY A 19 -7.64 9.22 -5.33
N MET A 20 -7.14 9.45 -4.11
CA MET A 20 -5.86 8.97 -3.59
C MET A 20 -5.98 7.66 -2.81
N ASP A 21 -7.20 7.21 -2.50
CA ASP A 21 -7.43 5.98 -1.76
C ASP A 21 -6.85 4.76 -2.50
N LEU A 22 -6.27 3.82 -1.74
CA LEU A 22 -5.85 2.53 -2.29
C LEU A 22 -7.08 1.64 -2.58
N PRO A 23 -6.95 0.52 -3.31
CA PRO A 23 -8.06 -0.44 -3.48
C PRO A 23 -8.47 -1.11 -2.16
N ASP A 24 -9.74 -1.52 -1.99
CA ASP A 24 -10.27 -2.04 -0.71
C ASP A 24 -9.42 -3.15 -0.09
N GLY A 25 -9.13 -2.99 1.21
CA GLY A 25 -8.29 -3.91 1.96
C GLY A 25 -6.81 -3.90 1.57
N LYS A 26 -6.35 -2.92 0.78
CA LYS A 26 -4.94 -2.74 0.42
C LYS A 26 -4.31 -1.59 1.18
N THR A 27 -3.04 -1.80 1.52
CA THR A 27 -2.18 -0.82 2.17
C THR A 27 -0.99 -0.47 1.26
N CYS A 28 -0.24 0.57 1.60
CA CYS A 28 0.95 0.98 0.86
C CYS A 28 1.97 -0.18 0.81
N GLY A 29 2.01 -1.03 1.84
CA GLY A 29 2.78 -2.27 1.92
C GLY A 29 2.46 -3.29 0.82
N ASP A 30 1.23 -3.29 0.32
CA ASP A 30 0.79 -4.12 -0.80
C ASP A 30 1.15 -3.53 -2.17
N CYS A 31 1.86 -2.39 -2.23
CA CYS A 31 2.26 -1.73 -3.47
C CYS A 31 3.73 -2.03 -3.81
N VAL A 32 4.03 -2.24 -5.10
CA VAL A 32 5.42 -2.35 -5.59
C VAL A 32 6.26 -1.11 -5.32
N HIS A 33 5.64 0.03 -5.01
CA HIS A 33 6.30 1.30 -4.78
C HIS A 33 6.47 1.64 -3.28
N CYS A 34 6.01 0.79 -2.36
CA CYS A 34 6.06 1.02 -0.91
C CYS A 34 7.42 1.56 -0.45
N ARG A 35 8.49 0.83 -0.76
CA ARG A 35 9.87 1.17 -0.37
C ARG A 35 10.28 2.56 -0.88
N ARG A 36 9.88 2.91 -2.10
CA ARG A 36 10.17 4.22 -2.69
C ARG A 36 9.38 5.31 -1.97
N CYS A 37 8.10 5.08 -1.72
CA CYS A 37 7.22 6.03 -1.02
C CYS A 37 7.67 6.27 0.42
N THR A 38 8.10 5.22 1.14
CA THR A 38 8.66 5.35 2.50
C THR A 38 9.95 6.18 2.52
N LEU A 39 10.82 6.01 1.52
CA LEU A 39 12.08 6.76 1.45
C LEU A 39 11.89 8.22 1.00
N MET A 40 10.94 8.50 0.11
CA MET A 40 10.73 9.83 -0.45
C MET A 40 9.78 10.70 0.39
N PHE A 41 8.68 10.12 0.87
CA PHE A 41 7.60 10.84 1.54
C PHE A 41 7.45 10.48 3.02
N GLY A 42 8.23 9.51 3.52
CA GLY A 42 8.07 9.03 4.88
C GLY A 42 6.76 8.26 5.09
N HIS A 43 6.14 7.75 4.02
CA HIS A 43 4.99 6.86 4.08
C HIS A 43 5.30 5.59 4.86
N ILE A 44 4.32 5.09 5.62
CA ILE A 44 4.44 3.81 6.31
C ILE A 44 3.69 2.73 5.53
N PRO A 45 4.14 1.46 5.59
CA PRO A 45 3.47 0.37 4.88
C PRO A 45 2.00 0.20 5.26
N ALA A 46 1.59 0.65 6.45
CA ALA A 46 0.22 0.56 6.93
C ALA A 46 -0.73 1.64 6.38
N ASP A 47 -0.23 2.64 5.65
CA ASP A 47 -1.09 3.68 5.07
C ASP A 47 -2.06 3.07 4.05
N GLU A 48 -3.33 3.48 4.10
CA GLU A 48 -4.40 3.02 3.20
C GLU A 48 -4.67 4.01 2.06
N VAL A 49 -3.78 5.00 1.90
CA VAL A 49 -3.85 6.08 0.91
C VAL A 49 -2.55 6.17 0.12
N CYS A 50 -2.64 6.73 -1.08
CA CYS A 50 -1.52 7.00 -1.98
C CYS A 50 -1.21 8.50 -2.00
N ASP A 51 0.04 8.91 -1.79
CA ASP A 51 0.47 10.31 -1.98
C ASP A 51 0.43 10.79 -3.45
N TRP A 52 0.09 9.92 -4.40
CA TRP A 52 -0.01 10.27 -5.83
C TRP A 52 -1.47 10.46 -6.25
N PHE A 53 -1.75 11.57 -6.95
CA PHE A 53 -3.04 11.81 -7.62
C PHE A 53 -2.95 11.59 -9.14
N PRO A 54 -3.84 10.75 -9.73
CA PRO A 54 -4.69 9.76 -9.07
C PRO A 54 -3.88 8.61 -8.46
N SER A 55 -4.48 7.84 -7.54
CA SER A 55 -3.84 6.69 -6.87
C SER A 55 -3.10 5.79 -7.87
N ARG A 56 -1.78 5.63 -7.69
CA ARG A 56 -0.90 4.83 -8.58
C ARG A 56 -0.61 3.45 -8.01
N PHE A 57 -1.52 2.92 -7.20
CA PHE A 57 -1.36 1.60 -6.60
C PHE A 57 -1.11 0.54 -7.67
N THR A 58 -0.02 -0.21 -7.51
CA THR A 58 0.31 -1.34 -8.38
C THR A 58 0.63 -2.52 -7.47
N PRO A 59 -0.19 -3.58 -7.45
CA PRO A 59 0.09 -4.75 -6.63
C PRO A 59 1.37 -5.45 -7.13
N PRO A 60 2.20 -6.02 -6.24
CA PRO A 60 3.27 -6.91 -6.68
C PRO A 60 2.68 -8.07 -7.46
N ARG A 61 3.42 -8.58 -8.44
CA ARG A 61 3.07 -9.83 -9.10
C ARG A 61 2.95 -10.90 -8.02
N GLN A 62 1.72 -11.27 -7.68
CA GLN A 62 1.45 -12.41 -6.83
C GLN A 62 1.90 -13.61 -7.67
N SER A 63 3.00 -14.26 -7.28
CA SER A 63 3.32 -15.54 -7.88
C SER A 63 2.15 -16.47 -7.56
N GLU A 64 1.43 -16.93 -8.58
CA GLU A 64 0.47 -18.05 -8.52
C GLU A 64 1.15 -19.27 -7.87
N ALA A 65 1.15 -19.31 -6.54
CA ALA A 65 1.78 -20.36 -5.75
C ALA A 65 0.73 -21.02 -4.86
N ALA A 66 -0.48 -21.28 -5.38
CA ALA A 66 -1.46 -22.09 -4.65
C ALA A 66 -2.65 -22.62 -5.48
N ASP A 67 -2.63 -22.75 -6.82
CA ASP A 67 -3.79 -23.41 -7.48
C ASP A 67 -3.50 -24.10 -8.81
N LEU A 68 -2.37 -24.82 -8.89
CA LEU A 68 -2.22 -25.88 -9.90
C LEU A 68 -1.81 -27.20 -9.24
N LYS A 69 -2.56 -27.64 -8.22
CA LYS A 69 -2.67 -29.06 -7.88
C LYS A 69 -3.88 -29.61 -8.65
N GLY A 70 -3.63 -30.01 -9.89
CA GLY A 70 -4.65 -30.61 -10.76
C GLY A 70 -4.14 -30.82 -12.19
N GLY A 71 -2.89 -31.24 -12.33
CA GLY A 71 -2.29 -31.61 -13.61
C GLY A 71 -1.95 -33.11 -13.63
N CYS A 72 -2.64 -33.81 -14.54
CA CYS A 72 -2.54 -35.20 -15.02
C CYS A 72 -2.68 -36.38 -14.04
#